data_AF-A0AA95FBF7-F1
#
_entry.id   AF-A0AA95FBF7-F1
#
_cell.length_a   1.000
_cell.length_b   1.000
_cell.length_c   1.000
_cell.angle_alpha   90.00
_cell.angle_beta   90.00
_cell.angle_gamma   90.00
#
_symmetry.space_group_name_H-M   'P 1'
#
loop_
_entity.id
_entity.type
_entity.pdbx_description
1 polymer ?
#
loop_
_entity_poly.entity_id
_entity_poly.type
_entity_poly.pdbx_seq_one_letter_code
_entity_poly.pdbx_strand_id
1 'polypeptide(L)'
;MSRPSRFFVVVHVPTRVRVLIWRISSLRRSRAEEAERVLRAGVELDEVESHLPLANLLESKGDVGEAIELLERGYRLGDPHSAYNLYLILHERDAEKEARTWLWRAAEGGDEVAIRWLAESSEGLE
;
A
#
# COMPACT_ATOMS: atom_id res chain seq x y z
N MET A 1 -32.84 46.97 -13.53
CA MET A 1 -32.67 45.56 -13.12
C MET A 1 -31.49 44.96 -13.89
N SER A 2 -30.34 44.71 -13.24
CA SER A 2 -29.23 43.96 -13.85
C SER A 2 -29.08 42.62 -13.14
N ARG A 3 -29.25 41.52 -13.88
CA ARG A 3 -28.86 40.18 -13.42
C ARG A 3 -27.41 39.95 -13.83
N PRO A 4 -26.50 39.49 -12.95
CA PRO A 4 -25.19 39.04 -13.39
C PRO A 4 -25.30 37.59 -13.89
N SER A 5 -24.85 37.38 -15.13
CA SER A 5 -24.69 36.05 -15.72
C SER A 5 -23.56 35.30 -15.02
N ARG A 6 -23.86 34.13 -14.44
CA ARG A 6 -22.86 33.17 -13.95
C ARG A 6 -22.15 32.53 -15.15
N PHE A 7 -20.88 32.86 -15.35
CA PHE A 7 -19.99 32.10 -16.21
C PHE A 7 -19.58 30.82 -15.47
N PHE A 8 -20.13 29.68 -15.87
CA PHE A 8 -19.58 28.37 -15.52
C PHE A 8 -18.40 28.12 -16.48
N VAL A 9 -17.17 28.20 -15.99
CA VAL A 9 -16.01 27.74 -16.76
C VAL A 9 -16.01 26.21 -16.69
N VAL A 10 -16.66 25.57 -17.66
CA VAL A 10 -16.48 24.13 -17.90
C VAL A 10 -15.11 23.98 -18.55
N VAL A 11 -14.12 23.53 -17.79
CA VAL A 11 -12.81 23.14 -18.33
C VAL A 11 -13.04 21.94 -19.25
N HIS A 12 -13.16 22.19 -20.55
CA HIS A 12 -13.36 21.15 -21.55
C HIS A 12 -12.03 20.44 -21.82
N VAL A 13 -11.83 19.27 -21.23
CA VAL A 13 -10.70 18.39 -21.57
C VAL A 13 -10.94 17.82 -22.98
N PRO A 14 -10.06 18.08 -23.97
CA PRO A 14 -10.27 17.64 -25.34
C PRO A 14 -10.46 16.13 -25.42
N THR A 15 -11.36 15.65 -26.30
CA THR A 15 -11.70 14.22 -26.44
C THR A 15 -10.47 13.33 -26.65
N ARG A 16 -9.42 13.83 -27.34
CA ARG A 16 -8.15 13.11 -27.53
C ARG A 16 -7.38 12.89 -26.21
N VAL A 17 -7.39 13.85 -25.30
CA VAL A 17 -6.78 13.73 -23.96
C VAL A 17 -7.60 12.77 -23.10
N ARG A 18 -8.93 12.80 -23.19
CA ARG A 18 -9.81 11.83 -22.50
C ARG A 18 -9.57 10.39 -22.96
N VAL A 19 -9.37 10.16 -24.25
CA VAL A 19 -9.06 8.83 -24.82
C VAL A 19 -7.68 8.36 -24.39
N LEU A 20 -6.68 9.25 -24.37
CA LEU A 20 -5.33 8.94 -23.88
C LEU A 20 -5.33 8.60 -22.38
N ILE A 21 -6.00 9.40 -21.54
CA ILE A 21 -6.16 9.13 -20.11
C ILE A 21 -6.88 7.79 -19.92
N TRP A 22 -7.99 7.55 -20.62
CA TRP A 22 -8.71 6.28 -20.54
C TRP A 22 -7.84 5.10 -20.96
N ARG A 23 -7.03 5.24 -22.04
CA ARG A 23 -6.12 4.19 -22.51
C ARG A 23 -4.97 3.92 -21.55
N ILE A 24 -4.39 4.97 -20.95
CA ILE A 24 -3.36 4.82 -19.92
C ILE A 24 -3.95 4.14 -18.68
N SER A 25 -5.14 4.57 -18.25
CA SER A 25 -5.85 3.97 -17.13
C SER A 25 -6.26 2.52 -17.40
N SER A 26 -6.69 2.17 -18.62
CA SER A 26 -7.07 0.81 -18.99
C SER A 26 -5.86 -0.11 -19.12
N LEU A 27 -4.73 0.38 -19.64
CA LEU A 27 -3.47 -0.36 -19.65
C LEU A 27 -2.92 -0.59 -18.25
N ARG A 28 -2.98 0.43 -17.38
CA ARG A 28 -2.59 0.30 -15.96
C ARG A 28 -3.44 -0.72 -15.24
N ARG A 29 -4.76 -0.67 -15.44
CA ARG A 29 -5.72 -1.63 -14.92
C ARG A 29 -5.34 -3.04 -15.38
N SER A 30 -5.27 -3.28 -16.69
CA SER A 30 -4.92 -4.59 -17.28
C SER A 30 -3.63 -5.18 -16.73
N ARG A 31 -2.59 -4.36 -16.52
CA ARG A 31 -1.32 -4.81 -15.94
C ARG A 31 -1.44 -5.13 -14.44
N ALA A 32 -2.25 -4.38 -13.70
CA ALA A 32 -2.51 -4.65 -12.30
C ALA A 32 -3.28 -5.97 -12.11
N GLU A 33 -4.27 -6.28 -12.97
CA GLU A 33 -4.95 -7.58 -12.91
C GLU A 33 -4.04 -8.74 -13.28
N GLU A 34 -3.13 -8.55 -14.24
CA GLU A 34 -2.13 -9.56 -14.59
C GLU A 34 -1.12 -9.79 -13.47
N ALA A 35 -0.59 -8.71 -12.88
CA ALA A 35 0.29 -8.77 -11.73
C ALA A 35 -0.38 -9.48 -10.55
N GLU A 36 -1.64 -9.17 -10.25
CA GLU A 36 -2.39 -9.87 -9.19
C GLU A 36 -2.46 -11.37 -9.44
N ARG A 37 -2.78 -11.81 -10.67
CA ARG A 37 -2.85 -13.25 -10.99
C ARG A 37 -1.52 -13.95 -10.76
N VAL A 38 -0.42 -13.35 -11.20
CA VAL A 38 0.93 -13.91 -11.02
C VAL A 38 1.30 -13.98 -9.55
N LEU A 39 1.06 -12.90 -8.80
CA LEU A 39 1.36 -12.83 -7.38
C LEU A 39 0.50 -13.79 -6.55
N ARG A 40 -0.79 -13.95 -6.89
CA ARG A 40 -1.66 -14.96 -6.26
C ARG A 40 -1.13 -16.37 -6.50
N ALA A 41 -0.68 -16.69 -7.70
CA ALA A 41 -0.05 -17.98 -7.98
C ALA A 41 1.24 -18.19 -7.16
N GLY A 42 2.08 -17.16 -7.01
CA GLY A 42 3.26 -17.22 -6.15
C GLY A 42 2.92 -17.43 -4.67
N VAL A 43 1.88 -16.76 -4.16
CA VAL A 43 1.37 -16.95 -2.79
C VAL A 43 0.79 -18.35 -2.57
N GLU A 44 0.13 -18.94 -3.56
CA GLU A 44 -0.32 -20.34 -3.51
C GLU A 44 0.85 -21.32 -3.39
N LEU A 45 2.02 -20.95 -3.92
CA LEU A 45 3.26 -21.71 -3.85
C LEU A 45 4.14 -21.34 -2.63
N ASP A 46 3.65 -20.52 -1.71
CA ASP A 46 4.41 -20.00 -0.55
C ASP A 46 5.70 -19.25 -0.93
N GLU A 47 5.74 -18.64 -2.12
CA GLU A 47 6.87 -17.79 -2.51
C GLU A 47 6.86 -16.51 -1.66
N VAL A 48 7.87 -16.39 -0.80
CA VAL A 48 8.03 -15.27 0.16
C VAL A 48 7.91 -13.91 -0.54
N GLU A 49 8.58 -13.79 -1.69
CA GLU A 49 8.69 -12.57 -2.50
C GLU A 49 7.34 -12.11 -3.09
N SER A 50 6.34 -12.99 -3.14
CA SER A 50 5.02 -12.70 -3.72
C SER A 50 4.02 -12.12 -2.72
N HIS A 51 4.25 -12.30 -1.42
CA HIS A 51 3.30 -11.91 -0.36
C HIS A 51 3.20 -10.38 -0.21
N LEU A 52 4.33 -9.71 -0.03
CA LEU A 52 4.39 -8.25 0.16
C LEU A 52 3.86 -7.48 -1.06
N PRO A 53 4.25 -7.80 -2.31
CA PRO A 53 3.70 -7.08 -3.47
C PRO A 53 2.20 -7.31 -3.67
N LEU A 54 1.68 -8.51 -3.37
CA LEU A 54 0.23 -8.77 -3.44
C LEU A 54 -0.52 -7.96 -2.39
N ALA A 55 0.00 -7.90 -1.16
CA ALA A 55 -0.58 -7.12 -0.09
C ALA A 55 -0.65 -5.63 -0.45
N ASN A 56 0.44 -5.04 -0.95
CA ASN A 56 0.45 -3.64 -1.40
C ASN A 56 -0.57 -3.38 -2.51
N LEU A 57 -0.73 -4.33 -3.44
CA LEU A 57 -1.72 -4.22 -4.50
C LEU A 57 -3.15 -4.23 -3.94
N LEU A 58 -3.45 -5.12 -3.00
CA LEU A 58 -4.77 -5.25 -2.37
C LEU A 58 -5.09 -4.06 -1.48
N GLU A 59 -4.11 -3.56 -0.71
CA GLU A 59 -4.25 -2.32 0.03
C GLU A 59 -4.64 -1.15 -0.88
N SER A 60 -3.96 -1.02 -2.04
CA SER A 60 -4.28 0.03 -3.03
C SER A 60 -5.68 -0.09 -3.64
N LYS A 61 -6.27 -1.30 -3.59
CA LYS A 61 -7.65 -1.58 -4.02
C LYS A 61 -8.67 -1.40 -2.90
N GLY A 62 -8.22 -1.23 -1.67
CA GLY A 62 -9.05 -1.12 -0.47
C GLY A 62 -9.31 -2.46 0.24
N ASP A 63 -8.71 -3.56 -0.23
CA ASP A 63 -8.85 -4.90 0.32
C ASP A 63 -7.84 -5.14 1.46
N VAL A 64 -7.92 -4.28 2.46
CA VAL A 64 -6.95 -4.18 3.56
C VAL A 64 -6.86 -5.45 4.39
N GLY A 65 -8.01 -6.09 4.66
CA GLY A 65 -8.04 -7.30 5.50
C GLY A 65 -7.18 -8.41 4.89
N GLU A 66 -7.32 -8.65 3.59
CA GLU A 66 -6.50 -9.62 2.87
C GLU A 66 -5.03 -9.18 2.83
N ALA A 67 -4.75 -7.88 2.65
CA ALA A 67 -3.40 -7.35 2.69
C ALA A 67 -2.69 -7.64 4.03
N ILE A 68 -3.38 -7.45 5.16
CA ILE A 68 -2.85 -7.77 6.49
C ILE A 68 -2.50 -9.25 6.60
N GLU A 69 -3.44 -10.14 6.23
CA GLU A 69 -3.22 -11.59 6.31
C GLU A 69 -2.01 -12.04 5.47
N LEU A 70 -1.84 -11.46 4.29
CA LEU A 70 -0.71 -11.74 3.41
C LEU A 70 0.62 -11.29 3.98
N LEU A 71 0.68 -10.09 4.57
CA LEU A 71 1.90 -9.61 5.21
C LEU A 71 2.25 -10.42 6.45
N GLU A 72 1.26 -10.84 7.24
CA GLU A 72 1.52 -11.73 8.36
C GLU A 72 2.11 -13.06 7.91
N ARG A 73 1.59 -13.62 6.79
CA ARG A 73 2.14 -14.83 6.20
C ARG A 73 3.54 -14.61 5.65
N GLY A 74 3.78 -13.52 4.92
CA GLY A 74 5.11 -13.14 4.42
C GLY A 74 6.14 -13.04 5.54
N TYR A 75 5.78 -12.38 6.65
CA TYR A 75 6.63 -12.32 7.84
C TYR A 75 6.92 -13.71 8.43
N ARG A 76 5.91 -14.58 8.56
CA ARG A 76 6.10 -15.95 9.06
C ARG A 76 7.01 -16.79 8.15
N LEU A 77 7.06 -16.48 6.86
CA LEU A 77 7.95 -17.12 5.89
C LEU A 77 9.37 -16.52 5.88
N GLY A 78 9.62 -15.47 6.66
CA GLY A 78 10.95 -14.89 6.86
C GLY A 78 11.19 -13.55 6.14
N ASP A 79 10.14 -12.87 5.67
CA ASP A 79 10.27 -11.51 5.13
C ASP A 79 10.06 -10.44 6.22
N PRO A 80 11.14 -9.80 6.73
CA PRO A 80 11.01 -8.74 7.73
C PRO A 80 10.33 -7.48 7.19
N HIS A 81 10.39 -7.22 5.88
CA HIS A 81 9.74 -6.05 5.28
C HIS A 81 8.21 -6.14 5.35
N SER A 82 7.67 -7.36 5.35
CA SER A 82 6.24 -7.58 5.57
C SER A 82 5.78 -7.07 6.95
N ALA A 83 6.61 -7.20 8.00
CA ALA A 83 6.31 -6.64 9.31
C ALA A 83 6.34 -5.11 9.33
N TYR A 84 7.27 -4.48 8.58
CA TYR A 84 7.29 -3.03 8.46
C TYR A 84 6.06 -2.47 7.72
N ASN A 85 5.63 -3.13 6.63
CA ASN A 85 4.39 -2.72 5.93
C ASN A 85 3.13 -2.94 6.78
N LEU A 86 3.09 -3.96 7.64
CA LEU A 86 2.01 -4.11 8.63
C LEU A 86 1.99 -2.94 9.61
N TYR A 87 3.16 -2.50 10.08
CA TYR A 87 3.26 -1.31 10.92
C TYR A 87 2.65 -0.09 10.22
N LEU A 88 2.98 0.17 8.95
CA LEU A 88 2.43 1.30 8.19
C LEU A 88 0.90 1.24 8.11
N ILE A 89 0.37 0.08 7.68
CA ILE A 89 -1.07 -0.19 7.56
C ILE A 89 -1.81 0.05 8.89
N LEU A 90 -1.25 -0.39 10.00
CA LEU A 90 -1.88 -0.25 11.32
C LEU A 90 -1.72 1.16 11.89
N HIS A 91 -0.58 1.82 11.64
CA HIS A 91 -0.33 3.19 12.06
C HIS A 91 -1.29 4.16 11.37
N GLU A 92 -1.54 4.00 10.06
CA GLU A 92 -2.53 4.79 9.32
C GLU A 92 -3.98 4.58 9.80
N ARG A 93 -4.25 3.50 10.54
CA ARG A 93 -5.56 3.17 11.11
C ARG A 93 -5.69 3.46 12.59
N ASP A 94 -4.78 4.27 13.15
CA ASP A 94 -4.73 4.64 14.57
C ASP A 94 -4.61 3.42 15.52
N ALA A 95 -4.19 2.25 15.01
CA ALA A 95 -3.97 1.03 15.79
C ALA A 95 -2.56 1.01 16.42
N GLU A 96 -2.19 2.11 17.09
CA GLU A 96 -0.81 2.43 17.48
C GLU A 96 -0.12 1.34 18.34
N LYS A 97 -0.86 0.67 19.23
CA LYS A 97 -0.30 -0.41 20.06
C LYS A 97 0.11 -1.62 19.24
N GLU A 98 -0.72 -1.99 18.27
CA GLU A 98 -0.47 -3.13 17.41
C GLU A 98 0.61 -2.78 16.38
N ALA A 99 0.53 -1.58 15.79
CA ALA A 99 1.54 -1.04 14.90
C ALA A 99 2.94 -1.09 15.52
N ARG A 100 3.10 -0.62 16.77
CA ARG A 100 4.38 -0.68 17.49
C ARG A 100 4.90 -2.10 17.67
N THR A 101 4.01 -3.07 17.89
CA THR A 101 4.42 -4.48 18.02
C THR A 101 5.04 -4.98 16.70
N TRP A 102 4.45 -4.61 15.57
CA TRP A 102 4.97 -4.95 14.25
C TRP A 102 6.26 -4.19 13.90
N LEU A 103 6.39 -2.94 14.34
CA LEU A 103 7.62 -2.17 14.21
C LEU A 103 8.80 -2.84 14.94
N TRP A 104 8.57 -3.33 16.17
CA TRP A 104 9.57 -4.11 16.91
C TRP A 104 9.96 -5.40 16.19
N ARG A 105 8.98 -6.16 15.69
CA ARG A 105 9.26 -7.39 14.93
C ARG A 105 10.05 -7.14 13.65
N ALA A 106 9.74 -6.05 12.94
CA ALA A 106 10.50 -5.65 11.75
C ALA A 106 11.96 -5.35 12.11
N ALA A 107 12.19 -4.61 13.21
CA ALA A 107 13.54 -4.30 13.68
C ALA A 107 14.31 -5.56 14.15
N GLU A 108 13.66 -6.48 14.87
CA GLU A 108 14.23 -7.78 15.24
C GLU A 108 14.60 -8.61 14.00
N GLY A 109 13.81 -8.50 12.94
CA GLY A 109 14.07 -9.11 11.64
C GLY A 109 15.15 -8.42 10.80
N GLY A 110 15.73 -7.32 11.28
CA GLY A 110 16.82 -6.61 10.61
C GLY A 110 16.37 -5.51 9.62
N ASP A 111 15.10 -5.08 9.67
CA ASP A 111 14.65 -3.96 8.86
C ASP A 111 15.29 -2.64 9.36
N GLU A 112 16.17 -2.07 8.53
CA GLU A 112 16.95 -0.87 8.89
C GLU A 112 16.07 0.36 9.14
N VAL A 113 14.93 0.46 8.47
CA VAL A 113 14.01 1.59 8.64
C VAL A 113 13.32 1.47 9.99
N ALA A 114 12.86 0.28 10.35
CA ALA A 114 12.26 0.01 11.65
C ALA A 114 13.25 0.26 12.80
N ILE A 115 14.51 -0.20 12.68
CA ILE A 115 15.57 0.02 13.67
C ILE A 115 15.79 1.52 13.89
N ARG A 116 15.91 2.30 12.80
CA ARG A 116 16.10 3.76 12.88
C ARG A 116 14.93 4.44 13.56
N TRP A 117 13.71 4.07 13.20
CA TRP A 117 12.49 4.64 13.77
C TRP A 117 12.41 4.44 15.29
N LEU A 118 12.76 3.24 15.76
CA LEU A 118 12.80 2.92 17.20
C LEU A 118 13.91 3.67 17.93
N ALA A 119 15.09 3.81 17.31
CA ALA A 119 16.19 4.59 17.89
C ALA A 119 15.78 6.06 18.09
N GLU A 120 15.25 6.71 17.05
CA GLU A 120 14.77 8.10 17.10
C GLU A 120 13.64 8.29 18.13
N SER A 121 12.74 7.31 18.24
CA SER A 121 11.64 7.35 19.21
C SER A 121 12.11 7.14 20.65
N SER A 122 13.25 6.48 20.86
CA SER A 122 13.83 6.24 22.18
C SER A 122 14.64 7.43 22.70
N GLU A 123 15.29 8.18 21.80
CA GLU A 123 16.10 9.36 22.13
C GLU A 123 15.25 10.56 22.57
N GLY A 124 13.95 10.59 22.26
CA GLY A 124 13.03 11.65 22.69
C GLY A 124 12.48 11.52 24.11
N LEU A 125 12.90 10.51 24.88
CA LEU A 125 12.43 10.22 26.25
C LEU A 125 13.46 10.47 27.36
N GLU A 126 14.62 11.07 27.04
CA GLU A 126 15.59 11.58 28.02
C GLU A 126 15.40 13.08 28.32
#